data_AF-A0A0V0H1R6-F1
#
_entry.id   AF-A0A0V0H1R6-F1
#
_cell.length_a   1.000
_cell.length_b   1.000
_cell.length_c   1.000
_cell.angle_alpha   90.00
_cell.angle_beta   90.00
_cell.angle_gamma   90.00
#
_symmetry.space_group_name_H-M   'P 1'
#
loop_
_entity.id
_entity.type
_entity.pdbx_description
1 polymer ?
#
loop_
_entity_poly.entity_id
_entity_poly.type
_entity_poly.pdbx_seq_one_letter_code
_entity_poly.pdbx_strand_id
1 'polypeptide(L)'
;NTLYDPYSEGADFVRGYPFSLRAGVPTAVSHGLWLNIPDYDAPTQLVKPLDRNTRYVDAVLTIPKGTLYPMCAMNLAFNRELIGAAMYFGIMGDGQPLGRYDDMWAGWCTKVVCDHLGYGVKTGLPYLWHSKASNPFVNLKKEYNGLFWQEEMIPFFQSVILPKKCTNAQECYLELAKQAKEKLGPVDPYFNNLADAMVTWIEAWEEFNAPAKVKNGTA
;
A
#
# COMPACT_ATOMS: atom_id res chain seq x y z
N ASN A 1 -7.82 8.52 -23.29
CA ASN A 1 -8.48 7.21 -23.14
C ASN A 1 -8.19 6.31 -24.35
N THR A 2 -7.70 5.10 -24.14
CA THR A 2 -7.33 4.15 -25.22
C THR A 2 -8.19 2.90 -25.10
N LEU A 3 -8.34 2.11 -26.18
CA LEU A 3 -9.02 0.80 -26.15
C LEU A 3 -8.37 -0.22 -25.18
N TYR A 4 -7.26 0.15 -24.53
CA TYR A 4 -6.48 -0.70 -23.63
C TYR A 4 -6.68 -0.37 -22.14
N ASP A 5 -7.59 0.55 -21.81
CA ASP A 5 -8.16 0.65 -20.46
C ASP A 5 -9.55 -0.02 -20.44
N PRO A 6 -9.63 -1.35 -20.24
CA PRO A 6 -10.84 -2.11 -20.50
C PRO A 6 -11.94 -1.92 -19.46
N TYR A 7 -11.67 -1.19 -18.36
CA TYR A 7 -12.65 -0.92 -17.30
C TYR A 7 -13.13 0.54 -17.30
N SER A 8 -12.63 1.36 -18.22
CA SER A 8 -13.15 2.71 -18.46
C SER A 8 -14.56 2.63 -19.04
N GLU A 9 -15.41 3.59 -18.66
CA GLU A 9 -16.77 3.70 -19.21
C GLU A 9 -16.73 3.84 -20.74
N GLY A 10 -17.52 3.01 -21.43
CA GLY A 10 -17.57 2.98 -22.90
C GLY A 10 -16.43 2.22 -23.58
N ALA A 11 -15.49 1.62 -22.84
CA ALA A 11 -14.46 0.75 -23.40
C ALA A 11 -14.94 -0.71 -23.53
N ASP A 12 -14.38 -1.42 -24.52
CA ASP A 12 -14.58 -2.85 -24.74
C ASP A 12 -13.27 -3.63 -24.59
N PHE A 13 -13.37 -4.95 -24.42
CA PHE A 13 -12.21 -5.81 -24.26
C PHE A 13 -11.60 -6.24 -25.61
N VAL A 14 -10.33 -5.89 -25.84
CA VAL A 14 -9.57 -6.32 -27.02
C VAL A 14 -9.39 -7.85 -27.09
N ARG A 15 -9.13 -8.36 -28.31
CA ARG A 15 -8.87 -9.80 -28.54
C ARG A 15 -7.73 -10.29 -27.65
N GLY A 16 -7.96 -11.42 -26.97
CA GLY A 16 -6.98 -12.03 -26.06
C GLY A 16 -7.22 -11.71 -24.59
N TYR A 17 -8.08 -10.73 -24.26
CA TYR A 17 -8.46 -10.50 -22.87
C TYR A 17 -9.38 -11.63 -22.35
N PRO A 18 -9.00 -12.35 -21.28
CA PRO A 18 -9.77 -13.49 -20.79
C PRO A 18 -11.19 -13.10 -20.37
N PHE A 19 -12.19 -13.85 -20.84
CA PHE A 19 -13.60 -13.62 -20.49
C PHE A 19 -13.85 -13.68 -18.98
N SER A 20 -13.17 -14.58 -18.28
CA SER A 20 -13.27 -14.75 -16.82
C SER A 20 -12.82 -13.53 -16.02
N LEU A 21 -12.05 -12.62 -16.62
CA LEU A 21 -11.54 -11.42 -15.96
C LEU A 21 -12.38 -10.17 -16.28
N ARG A 22 -13.30 -10.22 -17.24
CA ARG A 22 -14.00 -9.03 -17.75
C ARG A 22 -14.92 -8.35 -16.73
N ALA A 23 -15.42 -9.09 -15.74
CA ALA A 23 -16.21 -8.52 -14.66
C ALA A 23 -15.38 -7.63 -13.71
N GLY A 24 -14.04 -7.71 -13.79
CA GLY A 24 -13.15 -7.03 -12.87
C GLY A 24 -13.27 -7.54 -11.44
N VAL A 25 -12.70 -6.79 -10.52
CA VAL A 25 -12.79 -7.02 -9.07
C VAL A 25 -13.00 -5.69 -8.35
N PRO A 26 -13.57 -5.69 -7.13
CA PRO A 26 -13.65 -4.48 -6.32
C PRO A 26 -12.27 -3.86 -6.14
N THR A 27 -12.16 -2.54 -6.34
CA THR A 27 -10.91 -1.81 -6.06
C THR A 27 -10.85 -1.46 -4.58
N ALA A 28 -9.86 -2.01 -3.89
CA ALA A 28 -9.65 -1.76 -2.47
C ALA A 28 -8.71 -0.57 -2.21
N VAL A 29 -7.71 -0.37 -3.07
CA VAL A 29 -6.74 0.73 -2.96
C VAL A 29 -6.52 1.38 -4.32
N SER A 30 -6.48 2.70 -4.35
CA SER A 30 -6.08 3.50 -5.50
C SER A 30 -5.03 4.52 -5.05
N HIS A 31 -3.84 4.45 -5.63
CA HIS A 31 -2.83 5.48 -5.42
C HIS A 31 -2.63 6.26 -6.72
N GLY A 32 -2.74 7.58 -6.65
CA GLY A 32 -2.53 8.43 -7.79
C GLY A 32 -1.07 8.85 -7.95
N LEU A 33 -0.77 9.53 -9.06
CA LEU A 33 0.58 9.94 -9.43
C LEU A 33 0.82 11.43 -9.17
N TRP A 34 2.06 11.88 -9.37
CA TRP A 34 2.49 13.25 -9.08
C TRP A 34 2.98 13.96 -10.33
N LEU A 35 2.70 15.26 -10.42
CA LEU A 35 3.35 16.20 -11.35
C LEU A 35 4.27 17.14 -10.58
N ASN A 36 5.14 17.84 -11.31
CA ASN A 36 6.15 18.77 -10.82
C ASN A 36 7.27 18.05 -10.07
N ILE A 37 7.35 18.10 -8.74
CA ILE A 37 8.49 17.51 -8.00
C ILE A 37 8.25 15.99 -7.86
N PRO A 38 9.09 15.12 -8.46
CA PRO A 38 8.92 13.67 -8.38
C PRO A 38 9.18 13.15 -6.97
N ASP A 39 8.54 12.03 -6.64
CA ASP A 39 8.77 11.30 -5.38
C ASP A 39 10.01 10.40 -5.51
N TYR A 40 11.18 11.03 -5.44
CA TYR A 40 12.46 10.32 -5.44
C TYR A 40 12.90 9.97 -4.03
N ASP A 41 13.66 8.88 -3.92
CA ASP A 41 14.57 8.68 -2.80
C ASP A 41 15.55 9.87 -2.69
N ALA A 42 16.01 10.16 -1.49
CA ALA A 42 16.87 11.28 -1.21
C ALA A 42 18.19 11.27 -2.02
N PRO A 43 18.89 10.12 -2.19
CA PRO A 43 20.05 10.06 -3.09
C PRO A 43 19.74 10.51 -4.52
N THR A 44 18.65 10.02 -5.12
CA THR A 44 18.23 10.42 -6.46
C THR A 44 17.85 11.90 -6.51
N GLN A 45 17.14 12.41 -5.49
CA GLN A 45 16.81 13.84 -5.39
C GLN A 45 18.05 14.73 -5.31
N LEU A 46 19.12 14.29 -4.63
CA LEU A 46 20.39 15.03 -4.54
C LEU A 46 21.07 15.18 -5.90
N VAL A 47 21.02 14.15 -6.76
CA VAL A 47 21.66 14.18 -8.08
C VAL A 47 20.76 14.78 -9.17
N LYS A 48 19.45 14.86 -8.94
CA LYS A 48 18.45 15.42 -9.87
C LYS A 48 17.57 16.51 -9.24
N PRO A 49 18.12 17.58 -8.62
CA PRO A 49 17.34 18.54 -7.85
C PRO A 49 16.38 19.41 -8.69
N LEU A 50 16.69 19.56 -9.98
CA LEU A 50 15.91 20.37 -10.93
C LEU A 50 14.95 19.54 -11.79
N ASP A 51 14.98 18.21 -11.68
CA ASP A 51 14.13 17.37 -12.51
C ASP A 51 12.66 17.54 -12.13
N ARG A 52 11.78 17.52 -13.13
CA ARG A 52 10.35 17.74 -12.96
C ARG A 52 9.54 16.77 -13.78
N ASN A 53 8.58 16.10 -13.14
CA ASN A 53 7.59 15.32 -13.86
C ASN A 53 6.55 16.25 -14.50
N THR A 54 6.72 16.54 -15.78
CA THR A 54 5.79 17.34 -16.58
C THR A 54 4.91 16.49 -17.49
N ARG A 55 5.14 15.17 -17.51
CA ARG A 55 4.43 14.26 -18.40
C ARG A 55 3.19 13.71 -17.70
N TYR A 56 2.04 14.11 -18.22
CA TYR A 56 0.75 13.53 -17.87
C TYR A 56 0.48 12.28 -18.71
N VAL A 57 0.05 11.20 -18.06
CA VAL A 57 -0.44 9.98 -18.74
C VAL A 57 -1.89 9.77 -18.34
N ASP A 58 -2.79 9.88 -19.31
CA ASP A 58 -4.23 9.66 -19.16
C ASP A 58 -4.55 8.16 -19.09
N ALA A 59 -4.24 7.53 -17.95
CA ALA A 59 -4.47 6.10 -17.73
C ALA A 59 -4.72 5.77 -16.25
N VAL A 60 -5.57 4.77 -16.01
CA VAL A 60 -5.71 4.06 -14.75
C VAL A 60 -5.35 2.60 -14.99
N LEU A 61 -4.38 2.08 -14.26
CA LEU A 61 -3.87 0.73 -14.42
C LEU A 61 -4.11 -0.09 -13.16
N THR A 62 -4.49 -1.35 -13.33
CA THR A 62 -4.45 -2.33 -12.23
C THR A 62 -3.02 -2.79 -12.01
N ILE A 63 -2.53 -2.66 -10.78
CA ILE A 63 -1.24 -3.23 -10.38
C ILE A 63 -1.37 -4.75 -10.41
N PRO A 64 -0.54 -5.47 -11.20
CA PRO A 64 -0.67 -6.92 -11.37
C PRO A 64 -0.62 -7.67 -10.04
N LYS A 65 -1.31 -8.81 -9.98
CA LYS A 65 -1.24 -9.72 -8.82
C LYS A 65 0.20 -10.20 -8.62
N GLY A 66 0.67 -10.21 -7.38
CA GLY A 66 2.03 -10.61 -7.00
C GLY A 66 3.10 -9.54 -7.28
N THR A 67 2.69 -8.33 -7.69
CA THR A 67 3.62 -7.21 -7.94
C THR A 67 3.43 -6.13 -6.89
N LEU A 68 4.53 -5.77 -6.20
CA LEU A 68 4.54 -4.65 -5.26
C LEU A 68 4.58 -3.31 -6.02
N TYR A 69 4.31 -2.23 -5.31
CA TYR A 69 4.27 -0.89 -5.87
C TYR A 69 4.76 0.14 -4.86
N PRO A 70 5.33 1.27 -5.30
CA PRO A 70 5.73 2.37 -4.42
C PRO A 70 4.49 3.21 -4.09
N MET A 71 3.67 2.75 -3.14
CA MET A 71 2.50 3.51 -2.71
C MET A 71 2.94 4.84 -2.11
N CYS A 72 2.28 5.92 -2.51
CA CYS A 72 2.46 7.22 -1.91
C CYS A 72 1.20 7.65 -1.18
N ALA A 73 1.30 7.98 0.11
CA ALA A 73 0.15 8.35 0.93
C ALA A 73 -0.46 9.72 0.61
N MET A 74 0.29 10.62 -0.04
CA MET A 74 -0.20 11.97 -0.35
C MET A 74 -1.32 11.96 -1.41
N ASN A 75 -1.39 10.91 -2.23
CA ASN A 75 -2.41 10.74 -3.26
C ASN A 75 -3.02 9.33 -3.15
N LEU A 76 -3.74 9.07 -2.06
CA LEU A 76 -4.25 7.76 -1.71
C LEU A 76 -5.75 7.79 -1.43
N ALA A 77 -6.47 6.84 -2.02
CA ALA A 77 -7.83 6.49 -1.66
C ALA A 77 -7.92 4.99 -1.39
N PHE A 78 -8.68 4.59 -0.39
CA PHE A 78 -8.90 3.18 -0.10
C PHE A 78 -10.33 2.93 0.41
N ASN A 79 -10.84 1.73 0.14
CA ASN A 79 -12.12 1.29 0.66
C ASN A 79 -11.94 0.78 2.10
N ARG A 80 -12.47 1.55 3.07
CA ARG A 80 -12.38 1.24 4.49
C ARG A 80 -12.88 -0.17 4.83
N GLU A 81 -13.97 -0.61 4.22
CA GLU A 81 -14.60 -1.91 4.50
C GLU A 81 -13.75 -3.08 3.97
N LEU A 82 -13.14 -2.91 2.79
CA LEU A 82 -12.35 -3.97 2.16
C LEU A 82 -10.95 -4.11 2.75
N ILE A 83 -10.28 -2.99 3.08
CA ILE A 83 -8.85 -3.01 3.39
C ILE A 83 -8.45 -2.12 4.57
N GLY A 84 -9.38 -1.37 5.16
CA GLY A 84 -9.06 -0.38 6.19
C GLY A 84 -8.31 -0.97 7.39
N ALA A 85 -8.64 -2.20 7.80
CA ALA A 85 -7.94 -2.88 8.90
C ALA A 85 -6.46 -3.16 8.59
N ALA A 86 -6.10 -3.36 7.32
CA ALA A 86 -4.72 -3.59 6.89
C ALA A 86 -3.98 -2.29 6.48
N MET A 87 -4.68 -1.14 6.44
CA MET A 87 -4.11 0.15 6.05
C MET A 87 -3.46 0.85 7.25
N TYR A 88 -2.33 0.32 7.71
CA TYR A 88 -1.56 0.86 8.82
C TYR A 88 -0.12 1.20 8.39
N PHE A 89 0.28 2.43 8.67
CA PHE A 89 1.56 3.05 8.29
C PHE A 89 2.72 2.68 9.23
N GLY A 90 2.47 1.80 10.20
CA GLY A 90 3.46 1.43 11.20
C GLY A 90 3.55 2.44 12.35
N ILE A 91 4.60 2.29 13.16
CA ILE A 91 4.79 3.10 14.35
C ILE A 91 5.25 4.50 13.93
N MET A 92 4.39 5.48 14.16
CA MET A 92 4.63 6.89 13.84
C MET A 92 5.08 7.66 15.07
N GLY A 93 5.98 8.63 14.89
CA GLY A 93 6.48 9.48 15.97
C GLY A 93 7.94 9.88 15.77
N ASP A 94 8.41 10.83 16.57
CA ASP A 94 9.81 11.24 16.53
C ASP A 94 10.73 10.07 16.94
N GLY A 95 11.85 9.92 16.22
CA GLY A 95 12.79 8.82 16.44
C GLY A 95 12.39 7.45 15.88
N GLN A 96 11.22 7.31 15.23
CA GLN A 96 10.84 6.03 14.61
C GLN A 96 11.65 5.78 13.32
N PRO A 97 12.29 4.61 13.18
CA PRO A 97 13.32 4.40 12.16
C PRO A 97 12.78 4.10 10.76
N LEU A 98 11.50 3.74 10.61
CA LEU A 98 10.88 3.50 9.30
C LEU A 98 10.77 4.79 8.47
N GLY A 99 10.57 5.92 9.15
CA GLY A 99 10.72 7.24 8.53
C GLY A 99 9.83 7.43 7.30
N ARG A 100 10.46 7.68 6.14
CA ARG A 100 9.79 7.93 4.85
C ARG A 100 9.46 6.64 4.06
N TYR A 101 9.48 5.49 4.73
CA TYR A 101 9.09 4.19 4.15
C TYR A 101 7.75 3.67 4.69
N ASP A 102 7.07 4.45 5.51
CA ASP A 102 5.81 4.13 6.16
C ASP A 102 4.68 3.86 5.17
N ASP A 103 4.59 4.66 4.10
CA ASP A 103 3.60 4.49 3.05
C ASP A 103 3.92 3.32 2.12
N MET A 104 5.17 3.11 1.74
CA MET A 104 5.58 1.88 1.05
C MET A 104 5.23 0.63 1.87
N TRP A 105 5.53 0.62 3.17
CA TRP A 105 5.19 -0.49 4.07
C TRP A 105 3.68 -0.78 4.08
N ALA A 106 2.85 0.24 4.28
CA ALA A 106 1.40 0.10 4.24
C ALA A 106 0.92 -0.38 2.85
N GLY A 107 1.53 0.13 1.78
CA GLY A 107 1.24 -0.24 0.40
C GLY A 107 1.53 -1.71 0.12
N TRP A 108 2.67 -2.22 0.56
CA TRP A 108 3.06 -3.61 0.38
C TRP A 108 2.21 -4.55 1.23
N CYS A 109 1.92 -4.18 2.48
CA CYS A 109 0.98 -4.92 3.32
C CYS A 109 -0.39 -5.06 2.66
N THR A 110 -0.99 -3.92 2.29
CA THR A 110 -2.32 -3.90 1.68
C THR A 110 -2.33 -4.62 0.33
N LYS A 111 -1.24 -4.56 -0.43
CA LYS A 111 -1.11 -5.31 -1.69
C LYS A 111 -1.20 -6.82 -1.50
N VAL A 112 -0.42 -7.37 -0.56
CA VAL A 112 -0.43 -8.81 -0.25
C VAL A 112 -1.82 -9.25 0.20
N VAL A 113 -2.47 -8.46 1.08
CA VAL A 113 -3.83 -8.74 1.55
C VAL A 113 -4.85 -8.67 0.41
N CYS A 114 -4.80 -7.63 -0.44
CA CYS A 114 -5.69 -7.50 -1.59
C CYS A 114 -5.54 -8.67 -2.57
N ASP A 115 -4.30 -9.08 -2.88
CA ASP A 115 -4.04 -10.17 -3.82
C ASP A 115 -4.55 -11.52 -3.31
N HIS A 116 -4.50 -11.73 -1.99
CA HIS A 116 -5.06 -12.90 -1.33
C HIS A 116 -6.59 -12.90 -1.34
N LEU A 117 -7.21 -11.77 -1.00
CA LEU A 117 -8.67 -11.61 -0.94
C LEU A 117 -9.33 -11.40 -2.32
N GLY A 118 -8.54 -11.23 -3.39
CA GLY A 118 -9.04 -11.03 -4.74
C GLY A 118 -9.51 -9.60 -5.03
N TYR A 119 -8.96 -8.61 -4.33
CA TYR A 119 -9.25 -7.19 -4.55
C TYR A 119 -8.23 -6.52 -5.48
N GLY A 120 -8.68 -5.49 -6.18
CA GLY A 120 -7.86 -4.69 -7.08
C GLY A 120 -7.11 -3.57 -6.36
N VAL A 121 -5.88 -3.33 -6.80
CA VAL A 121 -5.08 -2.14 -6.47
C VAL A 121 -4.82 -1.38 -7.76
N LYS A 122 -5.06 -0.06 -7.76
CA LYS A 122 -4.96 0.80 -8.95
C LYS A 122 -3.86 1.85 -8.80
N THR A 123 -3.24 2.19 -9.93
CA THR A 123 -2.29 3.29 -10.10
C THR A 123 -2.66 4.17 -11.29
N GLY A 124 -2.25 5.43 -11.30
CA GLY A 124 -2.47 6.34 -12.42
C GLY A 124 -3.20 7.61 -12.01
N LEU A 125 -4.32 7.91 -12.66
CA LEU A 125 -5.17 9.03 -12.27
C LEU A 125 -5.77 8.84 -10.86
N PRO A 126 -6.01 9.92 -10.09
CA PRO A 126 -5.71 11.32 -10.43
C PRO A 126 -4.24 11.67 -10.21
N TYR A 127 -3.79 12.80 -10.79
CA TYR A 127 -2.49 13.38 -10.48
C TYR A 127 -2.63 14.52 -9.47
N LEU A 128 -1.67 14.65 -8.55
CA LEU A 128 -1.51 15.83 -7.70
C LEU A 128 -0.34 16.70 -8.17
N TRP A 129 -0.47 18.02 -8.01
CA TRP A 129 0.62 18.96 -8.24
C TRP A 129 1.47 19.09 -6.97
N HIS A 130 2.64 18.46 -6.96
CA HIS A 130 3.52 18.46 -5.79
C HIS A 130 4.45 19.67 -5.80
N SER A 131 4.27 20.61 -4.86
CA SER A 131 4.97 21.91 -4.82
C SER A 131 6.09 22.00 -3.78
N LYS A 132 6.22 21.03 -2.87
CA LYS A 132 7.17 21.08 -1.76
C LYS A 132 8.36 20.15 -2.01
N ALA A 133 9.54 20.73 -2.22
CA ALA A 133 10.79 19.97 -2.12
C ALA A 133 11.27 20.03 -0.67
N SER A 134 11.22 18.92 0.06
CA SER A 134 11.86 18.80 1.37
C SER A 134 13.39 18.76 1.22
N ASN A 135 14.10 19.07 2.30
CA ASN A 135 15.56 19.06 2.30
C ASN A 135 16.07 17.61 2.13
N PRO A 136 16.80 17.31 1.04
CA PRO A 136 17.20 15.94 0.75
C PRO A 136 18.21 15.38 1.76
N PHE A 137 19.03 16.21 2.40
CA PHE A 137 19.95 15.75 3.47
C PHE A 137 19.19 15.31 4.73
N VAL A 138 18.08 15.98 5.05
CA VAL A 138 17.21 15.56 6.16
C VAL A 138 16.48 14.28 5.79
N ASN A 139 15.98 14.18 4.56
CA ASN A 139 15.31 12.98 4.07
C ASN A 139 16.25 11.78 4.06
N LEU A 140 17.50 11.93 3.61
CA LEU A 140 18.49 10.86 3.59
C LEU A 140 18.70 10.23 4.98
N LYS A 141 18.73 11.05 6.04
CA LYS A 141 18.83 10.54 7.42
C LYS A 141 17.59 9.73 7.83
N LYS A 142 16.41 10.14 7.37
CA LYS A 142 15.14 9.45 7.64
C LYS A 142 14.95 8.19 6.81
N GLU A 143 15.55 8.15 5.63
CA GLU A 143 15.46 7.03 4.69
C GLU A 143 16.58 6.01 4.88
N TYR A 144 17.66 6.37 5.61
CA TYR A 144 18.88 5.57 5.73
C TYR A 144 18.60 4.10 6.04
N ASN A 145 17.82 3.80 7.08
CA ASN A 145 17.49 2.41 7.43
C ASN A 145 16.60 1.76 6.36
N GLY A 146 15.60 2.48 5.86
CA GLY A 146 14.68 1.99 4.83
C GLY A 146 15.39 1.58 3.53
N LEU A 147 16.44 2.31 3.13
CA LEU A 147 17.25 1.97 1.95
C LEU A 147 17.95 0.61 2.06
N PHE A 148 18.32 0.17 3.27
CA PHE A 148 18.87 -1.17 3.49
C PHE A 148 17.77 -2.20 3.74
N TRP A 149 16.80 -1.86 4.60
CA TRP A 149 15.72 -2.77 4.95
C TRP A 149 14.84 -3.14 3.75
N GLN A 150 14.68 -2.26 2.76
CA GLN A 150 13.88 -2.57 1.56
C GLN A 150 14.41 -3.81 0.82
N GLU A 151 15.73 -4.05 0.85
CA GLU A 151 16.36 -5.18 0.18
C GLU A 151 15.99 -6.52 0.84
N GLU A 152 15.54 -6.48 2.10
CA GLU A 152 14.98 -7.63 2.83
C GLU A 152 13.44 -7.63 2.81
N MET A 153 12.81 -6.46 2.94
CA MET A 153 11.35 -6.31 2.96
C MET A 153 10.71 -6.71 1.63
N ILE A 154 11.28 -6.30 0.49
CA ILE A 154 10.70 -6.59 -0.83
C ILE A 154 10.68 -8.11 -1.10
N PRO A 155 11.79 -8.86 -0.95
CA PRO A 155 11.76 -10.32 -1.06
C PRO A 155 10.82 -10.97 -0.05
N PHE A 156 10.78 -10.47 1.19
CA PHE A 156 9.81 -10.92 2.19
C PHE A 156 8.38 -10.83 1.65
N PHE A 157 7.91 -9.64 1.27
CA PHE A 157 6.54 -9.42 0.78
C PHE A 157 6.23 -10.23 -0.49
N GLN A 158 7.21 -10.40 -1.38
CA GLN A 158 7.05 -11.26 -2.58
C GLN A 158 6.92 -12.74 -2.22
N SER A 159 7.48 -13.17 -1.09
CA SER A 159 7.44 -14.56 -0.62
C SER A 159 6.23 -14.88 0.28
N VAL A 160 5.50 -13.87 0.76
CA VAL A 160 4.39 -14.08 1.70
C VAL A 160 3.31 -14.92 1.02
N ILE A 161 2.90 -15.98 1.72
CA ILE A 161 1.74 -16.79 1.37
C ILE A 161 0.79 -16.76 2.56
N LEU A 162 -0.37 -16.13 2.37
CA LEU A 162 -1.41 -16.10 3.39
C LEU A 162 -2.25 -17.39 3.33
N PRO A 163 -2.56 -18.02 4.48
CA PRO A 163 -3.41 -19.20 4.55
C PRO A 163 -4.81 -18.92 4.01
N LYS A 164 -5.41 -19.91 3.31
CA LYS A 164 -6.79 -19.81 2.80
C LYS A 164 -7.85 -19.57 3.88
N LYS A 165 -7.54 -19.87 5.14
CA LYS A 165 -8.41 -19.60 6.30
C LYS A 165 -8.50 -18.11 6.64
N CYS A 166 -7.56 -17.28 6.19
CA CYS A 166 -7.65 -15.83 6.34
C CYS A 166 -8.58 -15.32 5.24
N THR A 167 -9.75 -14.84 5.61
CA THR A 167 -10.87 -14.53 4.71
C THR A 167 -11.28 -13.05 4.75
N ASN A 168 -10.69 -12.27 5.65
CA ASN A 168 -10.88 -10.83 5.76
C ASN A 168 -9.54 -10.11 6.01
N ALA A 169 -9.56 -8.77 5.95
CA ALA A 169 -8.36 -7.96 6.09
C ALA A 169 -7.67 -8.13 7.46
N GLN A 170 -8.44 -8.24 8.55
CA GLN A 170 -7.94 -8.42 9.90
C GLN A 170 -7.13 -9.72 10.03
N GLU A 171 -7.73 -10.85 9.64
CA GLU A 171 -7.10 -12.17 9.69
C GLU A 171 -5.84 -12.23 8.82
N CYS A 172 -5.88 -11.59 7.64
CA CYS A 172 -4.73 -11.50 6.77
C CYS A 172 -3.61 -10.66 7.38
N TYR A 173 -3.95 -9.52 7.99
CA TYR A 173 -2.98 -8.60 8.57
C TYR A 173 -2.34 -9.16 9.85
N LEU A 174 -3.09 -9.88 10.67
CA LEU A 174 -2.57 -10.60 11.84
C LEU A 174 -1.58 -11.71 11.45
N GLU A 175 -1.92 -12.49 10.42
CA GLU A 175 -0.99 -13.50 9.91
C GLU A 175 0.25 -12.86 9.29
N LEU A 176 0.09 -11.74 8.56
CA LEU A 176 1.20 -10.98 8.02
C LEU A 176 2.11 -10.42 9.14
N ALA A 177 1.54 -9.91 10.24
CA ALA A 177 2.29 -9.45 11.40
C ALA A 177 3.16 -10.56 12.00
N LYS A 178 2.59 -11.76 12.15
CA LYS A 178 3.34 -12.95 12.61
C LYS A 178 4.51 -13.28 11.68
N GLN A 179 4.28 -13.30 10.36
CA GLN A 179 5.33 -13.60 9.38
C GLN A 179 6.40 -12.50 9.35
N ALA A 180 6.00 -11.22 9.44
CA ALA A 180 6.92 -10.08 9.52
C ALA A 180 7.80 -10.18 10.77
N LYS A 181 7.23 -10.54 11.94
CA LYS A 181 8.00 -10.79 13.17
C LYS A 181 9.04 -11.87 12.97
N GLU A 182 8.64 -13.00 12.40
CA GLU A 182 9.54 -14.15 12.20
C GLU A 182 10.65 -13.86 11.19
N LYS A 183 10.33 -13.19 10.07
CA LYS A 183 11.26 -13.02 8.94
C LYS A 183 12.07 -11.74 8.98
N LEU A 184 11.47 -10.63 9.44
CA LEU A 184 12.14 -9.32 9.51
C LEU A 184 12.65 -9.00 10.92
N GLY A 185 12.14 -9.66 11.97
CA GLY A 185 12.66 -9.52 13.34
C GLY A 185 14.17 -9.78 13.47
N PRO A 186 14.78 -10.74 12.73
CA PRO A 186 16.23 -10.92 12.67
C PRO A 186 17.00 -9.80 11.94
N VAL A 187 16.33 -9.04 11.06
CA VAL A 187 16.94 -7.91 10.32
C VAL A 187 17.16 -6.73 11.25
N ASP A 188 16.15 -6.38 12.04
CA ASP A 188 16.25 -5.33 13.06
C ASP A 188 15.20 -5.52 14.17
N PRO A 189 15.53 -5.27 15.46
CA PRO A 189 14.58 -5.33 16.56
C PRO A 189 13.31 -4.49 16.38
N TYR A 190 13.38 -3.41 15.60
CA TYR A 190 12.23 -2.58 15.23
C TYR A 190 11.07 -3.42 14.68
N PHE A 191 11.34 -4.42 13.84
CA PHE A 191 10.30 -5.24 13.23
C PHE A 191 9.56 -6.13 14.23
N ASN A 192 10.19 -6.48 15.37
CA ASN A 192 9.48 -7.17 16.45
C ASN A 192 8.44 -6.24 17.09
N ASN A 193 8.82 -5.00 17.36
CA ASN A 193 7.93 -3.98 17.91
C ASN A 193 6.83 -3.59 16.91
N LEU A 194 7.18 -3.47 15.63
CA LEU A 194 6.24 -3.17 14.56
C LEU A 194 5.19 -4.27 14.44
N ALA A 195 5.60 -5.55 14.47
CA ALA A 195 4.67 -6.67 14.42
C ALA A 195 3.72 -6.68 15.63
N ASP A 196 4.21 -6.38 16.83
CA ASP A 196 3.36 -6.24 18.01
C ASP A 196 2.38 -5.05 17.85
N ALA A 197 2.84 -3.93 17.31
CA ALA A 197 1.99 -2.78 17.01
C ALA A 197 0.95 -3.07 15.91
N MET A 198 1.26 -3.92 14.93
CA MET A 198 0.29 -4.38 13.92
C MET A 198 -0.85 -5.18 14.56
N VAL A 199 -0.55 -6.01 15.57
CA VAL A 199 -1.58 -6.72 16.34
C VAL A 199 -2.43 -5.74 17.13
N THR A 200 -1.81 -4.83 17.88
CA THR A 200 -2.52 -3.77 18.62
C THR A 200 -3.38 -2.89 17.72
N TRP A 201 -2.92 -2.61 16.49
CA TRP A 201 -3.71 -1.87 15.50
C TRP A 201 -5.01 -2.60 15.16
N ILE A 202 -4.98 -3.93 14.97
CA ILE A 202 -6.19 -4.72 14.69
C ILE A 202 -7.11 -4.75 15.91
N GLU A 203 -6.58 -4.91 17.12
CA GLU A 203 -7.37 -4.84 18.36
C GLU A 203 -8.11 -3.51 18.47
N ALA A 204 -7.40 -2.39 18.25
CA ALA A 204 -8.01 -1.06 18.24
C ALA A 204 -9.02 -0.91 17.09
N TRP A 205 -8.71 -1.40 15.89
CA TRP A 205 -9.63 -1.37 14.77
C TRP A 205 -10.94 -2.07 15.11
N GLU A 206 -10.88 -3.27 15.70
CA GLU A 206 -12.06 -4.04 16.09
C GLU A 206 -12.86 -3.35 17.20
N GLU A 207 -12.21 -2.72 18.18
CA GLU A 207 -12.88 -1.95 19.22
C GLU A 207 -13.71 -0.80 18.63
N PHE A 208 -13.15 -0.04 17.68
CA PHE A 208 -13.81 1.13 17.08
C PHE A 208 -14.70 0.82 15.87
N ASN A 209 -14.65 -0.42 15.35
CA ASN A 209 -15.45 -0.85 14.19
C ASN A 209 -16.32 -2.07 14.48
N ALA A 210 -16.52 -2.43 15.75
CA ALA A 210 -17.41 -3.52 16.12
C ALA A 210 -18.79 -3.33 15.46
N PRO A 211 -19.38 -4.40 14.87
CA PRO A 211 -20.71 -4.30 14.30
C PRO A 211 -21.67 -3.77 15.35
N ALA A 212 -22.49 -2.78 14.97
CA ALA A 212 -23.45 -2.16 15.88
C ALA A 212 -24.22 -3.27 16.60
N LYS A 213 -24.20 -3.26 17.95
CA LYS A 213 -25.02 -4.18 18.75
C LYS A 213 -26.44 -4.06 18.22
N VAL A 214 -26.97 -5.14 17.64
CA VAL A 214 -28.38 -5.22 17.25
C VAL A 214 -29.16 -4.85 18.51
N LYS A 215 -29.81 -3.69 18.51
CA LYS A 215 -30.79 -3.36 19.54
C LYS A 215 -31.88 -4.40 19.36
N ASN A 216 -31.84 -5.48 20.15
CA ASN A 216 -32.97 -6.37 20.30
C ASN A 216 -34.14 -5.48 20.74
N GLY A 217 -35.07 -5.25 19.81
CA GLY A 217 -36.30 -4.54 20.08
C GLY A 217 -36.99 -5.26 21.23
N THR A 218 -37.18 -4.56 22.33
CA THR A 218 -38.17 -4.95 23.33
C THR A 218 -39.54 -4.90 22.65
N ALA A 219 -40.26 -6.02 22.76
CA ALA A 219 -41.61 -6.26 22.25
C ALA A 219 -42.62 -5.21 22.73
#